data_AF-A0A2M8B5U3-F1
#
_entry.id   AF-A0A2M8B5U3-F1
#
_cell.length_a   1.000
_cell.length_b   1.000
_cell.length_c   1.000
_cell.angle_alpha   90.00
_cell.angle_beta   90.00
_cell.angle_gamma   90.00
#
_symmetry.space_group_name_H-M   'P 1'
#
loop_
_entity.id
_entity.type
_entity.pdbx_description
1 polymer ?
#
loop_
_entity_poly.entity_id
_entity_poly.type
_entity_poly.pdbx_seq_one_letter_code
_entity_poly.pdbx_strand_id
1 'polypeptide(L)'
;MRRTTTAALLLLLTLLACTDHATQEEADLTSLDSVSDRDSTPGPTAPDASTTPDLTADDATPDTIPDTLPDTVPDLIVDVDTTDPDGFCQGASKLALNGTSVPVPVTSTKLIMDCCEGFSLHFHTEALPSTPMANVVTLVRAMGAQVPNGTFDLQALPELLEISRCTVDPFVCELLPMDNASGWLRIENTAYSEPTFATLCLLGAQTSAGTLSLYSGVVPVAPYDWDSRFEIHLLADPALTALDVQSTPLAELVLNEFAVLSLMGVDSYDEANQIVGLDGWSGSLASRIPAPGVFGRPFVLLADGQRIYLGAFMTASSSWAASVPTIFLDAIVDGRMPIVAARVGAADPRFDVRIHAVMAEAGKLVVW
;
A
#
# COMPACT_ATOMS: atom_id res chain seq x y z
N MET A 1 8.96 -14.04 42.71
CA MET A 1 9.79 -12.84 42.44
C MET A 1 10.98 -13.24 41.56
N ARG A 2 11.20 -12.51 40.46
CA ARG A 2 12.31 -12.59 39.47
C ARG A 2 12.25 -13.72 38.41
N ARG A 3 11.36 -13.57 37.42
CA ARG A 3 11.50 -14.09 36.03
C ARG A 3 10.62 -13.28 35.08
N THR A 4 10.96 -12.03 34.79
CA THR A 4 10.22 -11.20 33.78
C THR A 4 11.12 -10.23 32.99
N THR A 5 12.42 -10.14 33.28
CA THR A 5 13.30 -9.15 32.64
C THR A 5 13.98 -9.60 31.35
N THR A 6 13.92 -10.87 30.97
CA THR A 6 14.66 -11.38 29.80
C THR A 6 13.88 -11.26 28.48
N ALA A 7 12.54 -11.34 28.52
CA ALA A 7 11.72 -11.21 27.32
C ALA A 7 11.69 -9.78 26.76
N ALA A 8 11.62 -8.77 27.65
CA ALA A 8 11.60 -7.36 27.25
C ALA A 8 12.92 -6.88 26.60
N LEU A 9 14.06 -7.50 26.94
CA LEU A 9 15.36 -7.12 26.37
C LEU A 9 15.59 -7.73 24.98
N LEU A 10 15.05 -8.93 24.72
CA LEU A 10 15.10 -9.54 23.39
C LEU A 10 14.21 -8.80 22.39
N LEU A 11 13.04 -8.31 22.84
CA LEU A 11 12.07 -7.58 22.02
C LEU A 11 12.56 -6.18 21.61
N LEU A 12 13.31 -5.50 22.49
CA LEU A 12 13.88 -4.17 22.18
C LEU A 12 15.02 -4.27 21.15
N LEU A 13 15.78 -5.38 21.14
CA LEU A 13 16.88 -5.62 20.20
C LEU A 13 16.39 -5.96 18.78
N THR A 14 15.24 -6.62 18.63
CA THR A 14 14.64 -6.87 17.30
C THR A 14 14.05 -5.62 16.67
N LEU A 15 13.48 -4.71 17.46
CA LEU A 15 12.99 -3.41 16.96
C LEU A 15 14.13 -2.51 16.46
N LEU A 16 15.30 -2.54 17.11
CA LEU A 16 16.49 -1.78 16.70
C LEU A 16 17.14 -2.32 15.42
N ALA A 17 17.06 -3.64 15.16
CA ALA A 17 17.67 -4.24 13.96
C ALA A 17 16.94 -3.85 12.65
N CYS A 18 15.66 -3.48 12.70
CA CYS A 18 14.93 -3.02 11.51
C CYS A 18 15.13 -1.52 11.23
N THR A 19 15.48 -0.70 12.23
CA THR A 19 15.65 0.76 12.03
C THR A 19 17.03 1.16 11.48
N ASP A 20 18.07 0.36 11.72
CA ASP A 20 19.45 0.74 11.38
C ASP A 20 19.75 0.67 9.86
N HIS A 21 18.96 -0.05 9.05
CA HIS A 21 19.20 -0.10 7.60
C HIS A 21 18.63 1.10 6.82
N ALA A 22 17.62 1.80 7.34
CA ALA A 22 16.99 2.93 6.64
C ALA A 22 17.82 4.23 6.67
N THR A 23 18.80 4.35 7.57
CA THR A 23 19.59 5.59 7.75
C THR A 23 20.95 5.57 7.05
N GLN A 24 21.37 4.43 6.49
CA GLN A 24 22.71 4.29 5.91
C GLN A 24 22.79 4.66 4.43
N GLU A 25 21.66 4.80 3.72
CA GLU A 25 21.64 5.09 2.28
C GLU A 25 21.65 6.59 1.94
N GLU A 26 21.34 7.49 2.89
CA GLU A 26 21.40 8.95 2.66
C GLU A 26 22.79 9.58 2.89
N ALA A 27 23.79 8.82 3.36
CA ALA A 27 25.10 9.37 3.69
C ALA A 27 26.13 9.36 2.55
N ASP A 28 25.88 8.70 1.41
CA ASP A 28 26.93 8.43 0.41
C ASP A 28 26.77 9.18 -0.94
N LEU A 29 25.86 10.17 -1.03
CA LEU A 29 25.60 10.93 -2.27
C LEU A 29 26.14 12.37 -2.29
N THR A 30 27.02 12.76 -1.35
CA THR A 30 27.62 14.11 -1.32
C THR A 30 29.14 14.09 -1.50
N SER A 31 29.62 13.54 -2.61
CA SER A 31 31.00 13.75 -3.03
C SER A 31 31.17 13.36 -4.50
N LEU A 32 30.89 14.28 -5.43
CA LEU A 32 31.55 14.34 -6.75
C LEU A 32 31.21 15.67 -7.40
N ASP A 33 32.07 16.66 -7.17
CA ASP A 33 32.10 17.90 -7.94
C ASP A 33 33.55 18.21 -8.34
N SER A 34 33.70 18.77 -9.54
CA SER A 34 34.90 19.36 -10.17
C SER A 34 35.92 18.45 -10.89
N VAL A 35 35.75 18.30 -12.21
CA VAL A 35 36.87 18.47 -13.17
C VAL A 35 36.35 19.19 -14.42
N SER A 36 36.82 20.42 -14.60
CA SER A 36 36.81 21.20 -15.84
C SER A 36 38.13 20.96 -16.58
N ASP A 37 38.09 20.66 -17.89
CA ASP A 37 38.85 21.33 -18.96
C ASP A 37 39.10 20.49 -20.24
N ARG A 38 38.87 21.14 -21.40
CA ARG A 38 39.48 20.94 -22.75
C ARG A 38 39.04 19.70 -23.55
N ASP A 39 39.04 19.64 -24.88
CA ASP A 39 39.55 20.51 -25.96
C ASP A 39 38.76 20.20 -27.24
N SER A 40 38.81 21.11 -28.20
CA SER A 40 38.19 20.97 -29.53
C SER A 40 39.19 20.35 -30.51
N THR A 41 38.78 19.42 -31.40
CA THR A 41 39.11 19.31 -32.86
C THR A 41 38.74 17.94 -33.48
N PRO A 42 38.64 17.83 -34.84
CA PRO A 42 37.64 16.99 -35.53
C PRO A 42 38.15 15.62 -36.03
N GLY A 43 37.20 14.81 -36.51
CA GLY A 43 37.34 13.40 -36.94
C GLY A 43 38.37 13.10 -38.03
N PRO A 44 38.56 11.82 -38.40
CA PRO A 44 37.70 11.25 -39.45
C PRO A 44 37.48 9.71 -39.38
N THR A 45 36.72 9.23 -40.36
CA THR A 45 36.79 7.90 -41.03
C THR A 45 35.91 6.77 -40.51
N ALA A 46 35.01 6.34 -41.40
CA ALA A 46 34.27 5.08 -41.32
C ALA A 46 35.20 3.86 -41.47
N PRO A 47 34.76 2.69 -40.98
CA PRO A 47 34.98 1.47 -41.73
C PRO A 47 33.71 0.63 -41.94
N ASP A 48 33.73 -0.04 -43.08
CA ASP A 48 32.86 -1.12 -43.54
C ASP A 48 32.89 -2.38 -42.65
N ALA A 49 31.92 -3.24 -42.94
CA ALA A 49 31.95 -4.70 -42.91
C ALA A 49 31.57 -5.42 -41.60
N SER A 50 30.33 -5.93 -41.61
CA SER A 50 30.02 -7.36 -41.62
C SER A 50 30.93 -8.26 -40.76
N THR A 51 30.42 -8.62 -39.58
CA THR A 51 30.70 -9.90 -38.92
C THR A 51 29.46 -10.32 -38.14
N THR A 52 28.75 -11.31 -38.67
CA THR A 52 27.78 -12.14 -37.95
C THR A 52 28.53 -13.03 -36.96
N PRO A 53 28.20 -13.02 -35.64
CA PRO A 53 28.66 -14.05 -34.74
C PRO A 53 27.76 -15.28 -34.86
N ASP A 54 28.37 -16.38 -35.24
CA ASP A 54 27.87 -17.75 -35.12
C ASP A 54 27.79 -18.13 -33.63
N LEU A 55 26.57 -18.23 -33.10
CA LEU A 55 26.31 -18.71 -31.74
C LEU A 55 26.05 -20.22 -31.81
N THR A 56 27.14 -20.98 -31.76
CA THR A 56 27.10 -22.41 -31.45
C THR A 56 26.65 -22.59 -30.01
N ALA A 57 25.62 -23.43 -29.85
CA ALA A 57 25.05 -23.87 -28.59
C ALA A 57 26.13 -24.48 -27.68
N ASP A 58 26.33 -23.87 -26.51
CA ASP A 58 27.00 -24.50 -25.38
C ASP A 58 25.97 -24.89 -24.33
N ASP A 59 26.10 -26.15 -23.95
CA ASP A 59 25.30 -26.98 -23.07
C ASP A 59 25.46 -26.52 -21.61
N ALA A 60 24.58 -25.64 -21.15
CA ALA A 60 24.46 -25.28 -19.74
C ALA A 60 23.32 -26.08 -19.11
N THR A 61 23.70 -27.17 -18.44
CA THR A 61 22.82 -27.93 -17.54
C THR A 61 22.22 -26.99 -16.49
N PRO A 62 20.90 -27.00 -16.26
CA PRO A 62 20.29 -26.17 -15.22
C PRO A 62 20.67 -26.74 -13.85
N ASP A 63 21.38 -25.92 -13.07
CA ASP A 63 21.56 -26.15 -11.64
C ASP A 63 20.19 -26.28 -10.98
N THR A 64 19.94 -27.47 -10.47
CA THR A 64 18.70 -27.84 -9.79
C THR A 64 18.77 -27.24 -8.39
N ILE A 65 18.16 -26.07 -8.20
CA ILE A 65 17.90 -25.54 -6.86
C ILE A 65 16.95 -26.54 -6.17
N PRO A 66 17.27 -27.06 -4.98
CA PRO A 66 16.40 -27.98 -4.27
C PRO A 66 15.15 -27.23 -3.79
N ASP A 67 14.08 -27.39 -4.56
CA ASP A 67 12.74 -26.84 -4.31
C ASP A 67 12.01 -27.67 -3.24
N THR A 68 12.63 -27.78 -2.06
CA THR A 68 12.04 -28.47 -0.90
C THR A 68 11.99 -27.51 0.27
N LEU A 69 11.14 -26.49 0.17
CA LEU A 69 10.55 -25.91 1.37
C LEU A 69 9.57 -26.96 1.96
N PRO A 70 9.59 -27.20 3.28
CA PRO A 70 8.70 -28.18 3.89
C PRO A 70 7.24 -27.72 3.78
N ASP A 71 6.51 -28.35 2.87
CA ASP A 71 5.15 -28.05 2.42
C ASP A 71 4.05 -28.41 3.44
N THR A 72 4.38 -28.43 4.73
CA THR A 72 3.44 -28.82 5.80
C THR A 72 3.59 -27.90 6.99
N VAL A 73 3.07 -26.68 6.88
CA VAL A 73 2.54 -26.00 8.07
C VAL A 73 1.21 -26.69 8.36
N PRO A 74 1.08 -27.46 9.46
CA PRO A 74 -0.17 -28.14 9.75
C PRO A 74 -1.28 -27.10 9.89
N ASP A 75 -2.43 -27.35 9.25
CA ASP A 75 -3.66 -26.57 9.45
C ASP A 75 -3.99 -26.58 10.95
N LEU A 76 -3.63 -25.50 11.63
CA LEU A 76 -3.85 -25.35 13.06
C LEU A 76 -5.30 -24.91 13.27
N ILE A 77 -6.24 -25.84 13.08
CA ILE A 77 -7.64 -25.62 13.46
C ILE A 77 -7.71 -25.74 14.98
N VAL A 78 -7.49 -24.62 15.68
CA VAL A 78 -7.85 -24.49 17.08
C VAL A 78 -9.34 -24.19 17.13
N ASP A 79 -10.11 -24.99 17.87
CA ASP A 79 -11.49 -24.64 18.25
C ASP A 79 -11.45 -23.39 19.14
N VAL A 80 -11.29 -22.22 18.52
CA VAL A 80 -11.33 -20.94 19.21
C VAL A 80 -12.79 -20.66 19.54
N ASP A 81 -13.06 -20.40 20.82
CA ASP A 81 -14.37 -19.98 21.26
C ASP A 81 -14.67 -18.60 20.65
N THR A 82 -15.36 -18.58 19.52
CA THR A 82 -15.84 -17.36 18.88
C THR A 82 -17.09 -16.81 19.56
N THR A 83 -17.46 -17.30 20.75
CA THR A 83 -18.59 -16.73 21.49
C THR A 83 -18.22 -15.33 21.93
N ASP A 84 -18.86 -14.38 21.28
CA ASP A 84 -18.85 -12.96 21.60
C ASP A 84 -20.10 -12.70 22.45
N PRO A 85 -20.00 -12.76 23.80
CA PRO A 85 -21.16 -12.73 24.68
C PRO A 85 -21.96 -11.42 24.56
N ASP A 86 -21.31 -10.34 24.13
CA ASP A 86 -21.90 -9.01 24.00
C ASP A 86 -22.35 -8.68 22.56
N GLY A 87 -22.06 -9.55 21.58
CA GLY A 87 -22.39 -9.33 20.17
C GLY A 87 -21.60 -8.20 19.50
N PHE A 88 -20.47 -7.77 20.09
CA PHE A 88 -19.63 -6.71 19.54
C PHE A 88 -18.97 -7.11 18.20
N CYS A 89 -18.50 -8.35 18.06
CA CYS A 89 -17.81 -8.89 16.90
C CYS A 89 -18.76 -9.49 15.85
N GLN A 90 -19.91 -8.85 15.66
CA GLN A 90 -20.92 -9.22 14.65
C GLN A 90 -21.36 -8.01 13.83
N GLY A 91 -21.78 -8.25 12.59
CA GLY A 91 -22.34 -7.23 11.71
C GLY A 91 -21.28 -6.42 10.96
N ALA A 92 -21.50 -5.10 10.84
CA ALA A 92 -20.56 -4.19 10.18
C ALA A 92 -19.32 -3.94 11.03
N SER A 93 -18.21 -3.65 10.36
CA SER A 93 -16.97 -3.21 11.00
C SER A 93 -17.24 -2.00 11.89
N LYS A 94 -16.62 -2.00 13.08
CA LYS A 94 -16.85 -0.99 14.10
C LYS A 94 -15.63 -0.86 15.00
N LEU A 95 -15.52 0.30 15.62
CA LEU A 95 -14.51 0.61 16.62
C LEU A 95 -15.23 1.16 17.86
N ALA A 96 -14.78 0.75 19.04
CA ALA A 96 -15.24 1.34 20.29
C ALA A 96 -14.06 1.83 21.13
N LEU A 97 -14.18 3.04 21.66
CA LEU A 97 -13.26 3.60 22.65
C LEU A 97 -14.05 3.98 23.90
N ASN A 98 -13.64 3.48 25.06
CA ASN A 98 -14.29 3.72 26.34
C ASN A 98 -15.79 3.38 26.32
N GLY A 99 -16.16 2.32 25.59
CA GLY A 99 -17.53 1.84 25.44
C GLY A 99 -18.38 2.59 24.40
N THR A 100 -17.90 3.70 23.83
CA THR A 100 -18.59 4.38 22.72
C THR A 100 -18.22 3.71 21.40
N SER A 101 -19.17 2.99 20.80
CA SER A 101 -19.00 2.30 19.52
C SER A 101 -19.48 3.12 18.34
N VAL A 102 -18.74 3.07 17.24
CA VAL A 102 -19.04 3.72 15.97
C VAL A 102 -18.76 2.75 14.81
N PRO A 103 -19.63 2.68 13.78
CA PRO A 103 -19.31 1.95 12.56
C PRO A 103 -18.16 2.66 11.83
N VAL A 104 -17.25 1.87 11.26
CA VAL A 104 -16.11 2.39 10.50
C VAL A 104 -15.81 1.50 9.29
N PRO A 105 -15.54 2.07 8.11
CA PRO A 105 -14.95 1.32 7.02
C PRO A 105 -13.55 0.82 7.39
N VAL A 106 -13.17 -0.33 6.85
CA VAL A 106 -11.86 -0.93 7.08
C VAL A 106 -11.21 -1.27 5.74
N THR A 107 -10.01 -0.77 5.52
CA THR A 107 -9.17 -1.18 4.39
C THR A 107 -7.98 -2.01 4.86
N SER A 108 -7.24 -2.59 3.93
CA SER A 108 -6.04 -3.36 4.24
C SER A 108 -4.88 -2.98 3.34
N THR A 109 -3.67 -3.23 3.83
CA THR A 109 -2.43 -3.10 3.04
C THR A 109 -1.55 -4.30 3.31
N LYS A 110 -1.09 -4.96 2.24
CA LYS A 110 -0.13 -6.06 2.35
C LYS A 110 1.24 -5.51 2.73
N LEU A 111 1.96 -6.21 3.60
CA LEU A 111 3.27 -5.82 4.07
C LEU A 111 4.28 -6.93 3.76
N ILE A 112 5.35 -6.56 3.05
CA ILE A 112 6.56 -7.34 2.89
C ILE A 112 7.69 -6.52 3.47
N MET A 113 8.32 -7.08 4.48
CA MET A 113 9.56 -6.61 5.06
C MET A 113 10.59 -7.74 4.95
N ASP A 114 11.87 -7.40 4.93
CA ASP A 114 12.95 -8.41 4.81
C ASP A 114 12.88 -9.54 5.85
N CYS A 115 12.27 -9.26 7.01
CA CYS A 115 12.17 -10.21 8.12
C CYS A 115 10.78 -10.84 8.31
N CYS A 116 9.73 -10.31 7.68
CA CYS A 116 8.36 -10.76 7.93
C CYS A 116 7.38 -10.39 6.82
N GLU A 117 6.34 -11.20 6.70
CA GLU A 117 5.17 -10.93 5.88
C GLU A 117 4.01 -10.55 6.80
N GLY A 118 3.12 -9.69 6.33
CA GLY A 118 1.99 -9.28 7.14
C GLY A 118 0.96 -8.51 6.34
N PHE A 119 0.05 -7.88 7.08
CA PHE A 119 -0.86 -6.91 6.55
C PHE A 119 -1.26 -5.92 7.64
N SER A 120 -1.66 -4.72 7.25
CA SER A 120 -2.35 -3.79 8.12
C SER A 120 -3.85 -3.79 7.84
N LEU A 121 -4.64 -3.48 8.86
CA LEU A 121 -6.06 -3.15 8.79
C LEU A 121 -6.23 -1.71 9.24
N HIS A 122 -6.75 -0.86 8.37
CA HIS A 122 -6.91 0.58 8.61
C HIS A 122 -8.38 0.87 8.90
N PHE A 123 -8.67 1.28 10.13
CA PHE A 123 -10.01 1.65 10.58
C PHE A 123 -10.20 3.16 10.37
N HIS A 124 -10.98 3.51 9.35
CA HIS A 124 -11.20 4.89 8.92
C HIS A 124 -12.21 5.57 9.85
N THR A 125 -11.79 6.64 10.51
CA THR A 125 -12.63 7.39 11.47
C THR A 125 -12.85 8.83 11.07
N GLU A 126 -12.33 9.26 9.91
CA GLU A 126 -12.28 10.67 9.51
C GLU A 126 -13.67 11.30 9.31
N ALA A 127 -14.69 10.50 9.00
CA ALA A 127 -16.06 10.97 8.93
C ALA A 127 -16.66 11.30 10.31
N LEU A 128 -15.98 10.93 11.41
CA LEU A 128 -16.44 11.19 12.77
C LEU A 128 -15.89 12.51 13.28
N PRO A 129 -16.73 13.56 13.43
CA PRO A 129 -16.26 14.86 13.88
C PRO A 129 -15.68 14.76 15.30
N SER A 130 -14.47 15.33 15.49
CA SER A 130 -13.87 15.64 16.80
C SER A 130 -13.56 14.47 17.73
N THR A 131 -13.46 13.24 17.24
CA THR A 131 -13.04 12.13 18.10
C THR A 131 -11.51 12.06 18.23
N PRO A 132 -10.95 11.78 19.41
CA PRO A 132 -9.51 11.53 19.62
C PRO A 132 -9.02 10.22 18.97
N MET A 133 -9.82 9.63 18.07
CA MET A 133 -9.66 8.30 17.51
C MET A 133 -9.17 8.31 16.06
N ALA A 134 -8.63 9.44 15.58
CA ALA A 134 -8.22 9.58 14.20
C ALA A 134 -7.28 8.42 13.79
N ASN A 135 -7.80 7.57 12.90
CA ASN A 135 -7.13 6.53 12.13
C ASN A 135 -6.40 5.51 12.99
N VAL A 136 -7.12 4.45 13.37
CA VAL A 136 -6.51 3.31 14.06
C VAL A 136 -6.01 2.33 13.01
N VAL A 137 -4.69 2.20 12.93
CA VAL A 137 -4.03 1.18 12.12
C VAL A 137 -3.70 0.00 13.01
N THR A 138 -4.17 -1.19 12.65
CA THR A 138 -3.77 -2.44 13.29
C THR A 138 -2.83 -3.19 12.36
N LEU A 139 -1.64 -3.49 12.84
CA LEU A 139 -0.60 -4.19 12.12
C LEU A 139 -0.60 -5.66 12.54
N VAL A 140 -0.74 -6.59 11.60
CA VAL A 140 -0.61 -8.04 11.80
C VAL A 140 0.64 -8.52 11.09
N ARG A 141 1.59 -9.10 11.82
CA ARG A 141 2.88 -9.57 11.28
C ARG A 141 3.12 -11.03 11.59
N ALA A 142 3.62 -11.77 10.61
CA ALA A 142 4.14 -13.12 10.74
C ALA A 142 5.68 -13.11 10.60
N MET A 143 6.39 -13.35 11.69
CA MET A 143 7.87 -13.37 11.72
C MET A 143 8.43 -14.58 10.97
N GLY A 144 9.32 -14.35 10.00
CA GLY A 144 10.11 -15.39 9.34
C GLY A 144 9.34 -16.39 8.46
N ALA A 145 8.05 -16.17 8.19
CA ALA A 145 7.22 -17.06 7.37
C ALA A 145 6.04 -16.31 6.73
N GLN A 146 5.35 -17.02 5.83
CA GLN A 146 4.04 -16.60 5.34
C GLN A 146 3.04 -16.49 6.49
N VAL A 147 2.07 -15.58 6.33
CA VAL A 147 1.00 -15.41 7.32
C VAL A 147 0.20 -16.71 7.46
N PRO A 148 0.08 -17.29 8.67
CA PRO A 148 -0.57 -18.58 8.85
C PRO A 148 -2.08 -18.50 8.63
N ASN A 149 -2.64 -19.54 8.03
CA ASN A 149 -4.07 -19.73 7.87
C ASN A 149 -4.69 -20.27 9.17
N GLY A 150 -5.85 -19.78 9.58
CA GLY A 150 -6.59 -20.27 10.74
C GLY A 150 -7.29 -19.19 11.56
N THR A 151 -7.84 -19.62 12.70
CA THR A 151 -8.41 -18.73 13.72
C THR A 151 -7.52 -18.77 14.95
N PHE A 152 -7.10 -17.61 15.42
CA PHE A 152 -6.15 -17.45 16.50
C PHE A 152 -6.80 -16.69 17.65
N ASP A 153 -6.73 -17.26 18.86
CA ASP A 153 -7.08 -16.54 20.09
C ASP A 153 -6.01 -15.48 20.35
N LEU A 154 -6.44 -14.23 20.55
CA LEU A 154 -5.56 -13.09 20.77
C LEU A 154 -4.74 -13.19 22.07
N GLN A 155 -5.19 -13.98 23.05
CA GLN A 155 -4.46 -14.24 24.30
C GLN A 155 -3.43 -15.37 24.16
N ALA A 156 -3.52 -16.16 23.09
CA ALA A 156 -2.68 -17.31 22.83
C ALA A 156 -2.12 -17.29 21.40
N LEU A 157 -1.77 -16.09 20.92
CA LEU A 157 -1.16 -15.94 19.61
C LEU A 157 0.15 -16.76 19.53
N PRO A 158 0.41 -17.45 18.41
CA PRO A 158 1.70 -18.06 18.16
C PRO A 158 2.82 -17.02 18.30
N GLU A 159 4.01 -17.42 18.77
CA GLU A 159 5.17 -16.50 18.91
C GLU A 159 5.56 -15.81 17.58
N LEU A 160 5.13 -16.36 16.45
CA LEU A 160 5.38 -15.82 15.12
C LEU A 160 4.36 -14.75 14.72
N LEU A 161 3.19 -14.67 15.35
CA LEU A 161 2.14 -13.71 15.00
C LEU A 161 2.10 -12.56 15.99
N GLU A 162 2.26 -11.34 15.49
CA GLU A 162 2.24 -10.13 16.31
C GLU A 162 1.11 -9.20 15.85
N ILE A 163 0.41 -8.60 16.81
CA ILE A 163 -0.56 -7.53 16.57
C ILE A 163 -0.10 -6.26 17.26
N SER A 164 0.10 -5.19 16.49
CA SER A 164 0.50 -3.89 16.99
C SER A 164 -0.53 -2.83 16.58
N ARG A 165 -0.60 -1.72 17.32
CA ARG A 165 -1.37 -0.55 16.92
C ARG A 165 -0.42 0.51 16.44
N CYS A 166 -0.63 1.01 15.23
CA CYS A 166 0.16 2.11 14.69
C CYS A 166 -0.66 3.39 14.67
N THR A 167 0.05 4.52 14.76
CA THR A 167 -0.53 5.83 14.44
C THR A 167 -0.64 5.99 12.92
N VAL A 168 -1.06 7.17 12.46
CA VAL A 168 -1.04 7.51 11.01
C VAL A 168 0.35 7.34 10.40
N ASP A 169 1.39 7.53 11.21
CA ASP A 169 2.74 7.16 10.83
C ASP A 169 2.93 5.64 11.04
N PRO A 170 3.08 4.84 9.95
CA PRO A 170 3.23 3.39 10.05
C PRO A 170 4.54 2.97 10.73
N PHE A 171 5.50 3.89 10.90
CA PHE A 171 6.74 3.64 11.62
C PHE A 171 6.61 3.85 13.13
N VAL A 172 5.52 4.48 13.59
CA VAL A 172 5.25 4.72 15.01
C VAL A 172 4.14 3.79 15.49
N CYS A 173 4.55 2.58 15.87
CA CYS A 173 3.66 1.56 16.42
C CYS A 173 3.86 1.37 17.92
N GLU A 174 2.76 1.35 18.66
CA GLU A 174 2.67 0.91 20.04
C GLU A 174 2.26 -0.57 20.05
N LEU A 175 3.03 -1.40 20.76
CA LEU A 175 2.59 -2.77 21.02
C LEU A 175 1.31 -2.73 21.84
N LEU A 176 0.25 -3.36 21.35
CA LEU A 176 -0.96 -3.49 22.13
C LEU A 176 -0.69 -4.46 23.29
N PRO A 177 -0.82 -4.04 24.56
CA PRO A 177 -0.67 -4.96 25.67
C PRO A 177 -1.85 -5.95 25.65
N MET A 178 -1.59 -7.16 25.15
CA MET A 178 -2.61 -8.20 25.02
C MET A 178 -3.02 -8.82 26.36
N ASP A 179 -2.29 -8.52 27.45
CA ASP A 179 -2.54 -9.04 28.80
C ASP A 179 -3.98 -8.80 29.31
N ASN A 180 -4.67 -7.79 28.78
CA ASN A 180 -6.07 -7.47 29.12
C ASN A 180 -7.00 -7.42 27.90
N ALA A 181 -6.49 -7.75 26.72
CA ALA A 181 -7.31 -7.86 25.52
C ALA A 181 -7.84 -9.29 25.39
N SER A 182 -8.98 -9.44 24.74
CA SER A 182 -9.54 -10.73 24.34
C SER A 182 -10.06 -10.65 22.91
N GLY A 183 -10.46 -11.79 22.36
CA GLY A 183 -11.02 -11.89 21.03
C GLY A 183 -10.19 -12.82 20.14
N TRP A 184 -10.32 -12.66 18.84
CA TRP A 184 -9.75 -13.57 17.87
C TRP A 184 -9.35 -12.87 16.58
N LEU A 185 -8.42 -13.48 15.86
CA LEU A 185 -8.02 -13.11 14.52
C LEU A 185 -8.24 -14.31 13.61
N ARG A 186 -9.09 -14.17 12.59
CA ARG A 186 -9.27 -15.18 11.55
C ARG A 186 -8.55 -14.73 10.29
N ILE A 187 -7.73 -15.63 9.76
CA ILE A 187 -7.00 -15.45 8.51
C ILE A 187 -7.36 -16.64 7.63
N GLU A 188 -7.91 -16.35 6.46
CA GLU A 188 -8.24 -17.33 5.44
C GLU A 188 -7.35 -17.07 4.23
N ASN A 189 -6.35 -17.91 4.04
CA ASN A 189 -5.46 -17.88 2.89
C ASN A 189 -5.74 -19.10 2.00
N THR A 190 -5.95 -18.86 0.71
CA THR A 190 -6.26 -19.91 -0.27
C THR A 190 -5.06 -20.22 -1.17
N ALA A 191 -4.30 -19.21 -1.59
CA ALA A 191 -3.07 -19.33 -2.37
C ALA A 191 -2.28 -18.00 -2.37
N TYR A 192 -1.00 -18.05 -2.72
CA TYR A 192 -0.15 -16.86 -2.78
C TYR A 192 -0.63 -15.78 -3.77
N SER A 193 -1.27 -16.20 -4.87
CA SER A 193 -1.84 -15.33 -5.91
C SER A 193 -3.32 -14.97 -5.67
N GLU A 194 -3.88 -15.41 -4.55
CA GLU A 194 -5.26 -15.13 -4.18
C GLU A 194 -5.32 -14.20 -2.97
N PRO A 195 -6.41 -13.44 -2.79
CA PRO A 195 -6.58 -12.60 -1.62
C PRO A 195 -6.53 -13.41 -0.33
N THR A 196 -5.78 -12.91 0.64
CA THR A 196 -5.94 -13.34 2.02
C THR A 196 -7.14 -12.62 2.61
N PHE A 197 -8.05 -13.31 3.28
CA PHE A 197 -9.17 -12.68 3.97
C PHE A 197 -8.91 -12.63 5.47
N ALA A 198 -8.98 -11.43 6.04
CA ALA A 198 -8.76 -11.20 7.45
C ALA A 198 -10.04 -10.76 8.15
N THR A 199 -10.25 -11.22 9.37
CA THR A 199 -11.33 -10.76 10.26
C THR A 199 -10.75 -10.64 11.67
N LEU A 200 -10.85 -9.46 12.26
CA LEU A 200 -10.31 -9.16 13.58
C LEU A 200 -11.45 -8.86 14.55
N CYS A 201 -11.41 -9.51 15.70
CA CYS A 201 -12.20 -9.21 16.87
C CYS A 201 -11.24 -8.92 18.04
N LEU A 202 -11.12 -7.66 18.44
CA LEU A 202 -10.31 -7.23 19.57
C LEU A 202 -11.23 -6.57 20.60
N LEU A 203 -11.18 -7.03 21.84
CA LEU A 203 -12.03 -6.54 22.92
C LEU A 203 -11.17 -6.09 24.10
N GLY A 204 -11.40 -4.86 24.57
CA GLY A 204 -10.90 -4.42 25.88
C GLY A 204 -9.42 -4.05 25.96
N ALA A 205 -8.73 -3.91 24.83
CA ALA A 205 -7.32 -3.54 24.79
C ALA A 205 -7.09 -2.18 25.45
N GLN A 206 -6.19 -2.12 26.44
CA GLN A 206 -5.89 -0.87 27.12
C GLN A 206 -4.88 -0.04 26.32
N THR A 207 -5.21 1.22 26.07
CA THR A 207 -4.35 2.19 25.38
C THR A 207 -4.18 3.44 26.23
N SER A 208 -3.25 4.32 25.86
CA SER A 208 -3.11 5.64 26.47
C SER A 208 -4.38 6.52 26.37
N ALA A 209 -5.26 6.26 25.39
CA ALA A 209 -6.53 6.96 25.19
C ALA A 209 -7.72 6.29 25.92
N GLY A 210 -7.51 5.12 26.53
CA GLY A 210 -8.53 4.34 27.23
C GLY A 210 -8.71 2.94 26.66
N THR A 211 -9.88 2.34 26.88
CA THR A 211 -10.18 0.95 26.49
C THR A 211 -10.68 0.89 25.05
N LEU A 212 -9.92 0.22 24.19
CA LEU A 212 -10.17 0.04 22.76
C LEU A 212 -10.76 -1.35 22.47
N SER A 213 -11.81 -1.39 21.66
CA SER A 213 -12.29 -2.60 21.00
C SER A 213 -12.41 -2.35 19.50
N LEU A 214 -12.00 -3.32 18.69
CA LEU A 214 -12.04 -3.28 17.24
C LEU A 214 -12.77 -4.50 16.72
N TYR A 215 -13.60 -4.31 15.72
CA TYR A 215 -14.11 -5.41 14.93
C TYR A 215 -14.04 -5.04 13.46
N SER A 216 -13.32 -5.85 12.69
CA SER A 216 -13.41 -5.83 11.24
C SER A 216 -14.27 -7.00 10.79
N GLY A 217 -15.15 -6.79 9.82
CA GLY A 217 -15.72 -7.89 9.05
C GLY A 217 -14.63 -8.61 8.23
N VAL A 218 -15.06 -9.36 7.22
CA VAL A 218 -14.14 -9.98 6.27
C VAL A 218 -13.54 -8.89 5.38
N VAL A 219 -12.24 -8.65 5.53
CA VAL A 219 -11.48 -7.67 4.75
C VAL A 219 -10.50 -8.44 3.86
N PRO A 220 -10.60 -8.32 2.52
CA PRO A 220 -9.59 -8.90 1.64
C PRO A 220 -8.28 -8.13 1.76
N VAL A 221 -7.17 -8.84 1.59
CA VAL A 221 -5.81 -8.33 1.52
C VAL A 221 -5.27 -8.76 0.17
N ALA A 222 -5.07 -7.79 -0.73
CA ALA A 222 -4.56 -8.07 -2.06
C ALA A 222 -3.17 -8.72 -2.00
N PRO A 223 -2.92 -9.79 -2.78
CA PRO A 223 -1.59 -10.33 -2.98
C PRO A 223 -0.74 -9.36 -3.83
N TYR A 224 0.59 -9.54 -3.82
CA TYR A 224 1.51 -8.63 -4.52
C TYR A 224 1.39 -8.70 -6.04
N ASP A 225 1.01 -9.85 -6.59
CA ASP A 225 0.80 -9.99 -8.04
C ASP A 225 -0.40 -9.19 -8.55
N TRP A 226 -1.22 -8.63 -7.67
CA TRP A 226 -2.28 -7.69 -8.01
C TRP A 226 -1.80 -6.25 -8.16
N ASP A 227 -0.52 -5.95 -8.01
CA ASP A 227 0.00 -4.57 -8.05
C ASP A 227 -0.42 -3.81 -9.34
N SER A 228 -0.49 -4.51 -10.48
CA SER A 228 -0.88 -3.94 -11.78
C SER A 228 -2.40 -3.88 -12.02
N ARG A 229 -3.23 -4.26 -11.05
CA ARG A 229 -4.70 -4.17 -11.20
C ARG A 229 -5.20 -2.73 -11.13
N PHE A 230 -4.43 -1.83 -10.51
CA PHE A 230 -4.71 -0.39 -10.52
C PHE A 230 -3.41 0.36 -10.77
N GLU A 231 -3.38 1.22 -11.79
CA GLU A 231 -2.16 1.94 -12.16
C GLU A 231 -2.47 3.35 -12.63
N ILE A 232 -1.57 4.28 -12.32
CA ILE A 232 -1.50 5.61 -12.93
C ILE A 232 -0.19 5.68 -13.73
N HIS A 233 -0.29 5.81 -15.04
CA HIS A 233 0.85 5.96 -15.93
C HIS A 233 0.95 7.39 -16.45
N LEU A 234 2.17 7.91 -16.51
CA LEU A 234 2.46 9.08 -17.35
C LEU A 234 2.48 8.67 -18.83
N LEU A 235 2.40 9.66 -19.73
CA LEU A 235 2.67 9.40 -21.14
C LEU A 235 4.17 9.18 -21.39
N ALA A 236 4.50 8.39 -22.41
CA ALA A 236 5.88 8.09 -22.78
C ALA A 236 6.64 9.33 -23.27
N ASP A 237 5.96 10.26 -23.96
CA ASP A 237 6.54 11.52 -24.37
C ASP A 237 6.36 12.59 -23.26
N PRO A 238 7.44 12.99 -22.56
CA PRO A 238 7.37 13.99 -21.50
C PRO A 238 7.20 15.42 -22.02
N ALA A 239 7.17 15.66 -23.34
CA ALA A 239 6.87 16.97 -23.90
C ALA A 239 5.36 17.23 -23.99
N LEU A 240 4.52 16.18 -24.01
CA LEU A 240 3.07 16.31 -24.11
C LEU A 240 2.47 16.86 -22.81
N THR A 241 1.53 17.78 -22.96
CA THR A 241 0.69 18.32 -21.88
C THR A 241 -0.71 17.72 -21.93
N ALA A 242 -1.49 17.85 -20.85
CA ALA A 242 -2.86 17.34 -20.85
C ALA A 242 -3.74 18.07 -21.88
N LEU A 243 -3.45 19.34 -22.18
CA LEU A 243 -4.13 20.08 -23.23
C LEU A 243 -3.87 19.49 -24.63
N ASP A 244 -2.66 19.01 -24.90
CA ASP A 244 -2.29 18.47 -26.22
C ASP A 244 -3.04 17.18 -26.54
N VAL A 245 -3.32 16.37 -25.51
CA VAL A 245 -3.86 15.02 -25.67
C VAL A 245 -5.32 14.86 -25.25
N GLN A 246 -5.98 15.92 -24.76
CA GLN A 246 -7.37 15.81 -24.24
C GLN A 246 -8.40 15.34 -25.27
N SER A 247 -8.11 15.47 -26.57
CA SER A 247 -8.96 14.97 -27.65
C SER A 247 -8.45 13.70 -28.32
N THR A 248 -7.32 13.16 -27.86
CA THR A 248 -6.75 11.91 -28.37
C THR A 248 -7.47 10.72 -27.71
N PRO A 249 -7.96 9.73 -28.50
CA PRO A 249 -8.54 8.52 -27.93
C PRO A 249 -7.58 7.81 -26.98
N LEU A 250 -8.09 7.30 -25.84
CA LEU A 250 -7.23 6.65 -24.83
C LEU A 250 -6.37 5.53 -25.40
N ALA A 251 -6.87 4.75 -26.36
CA ALA A 251 -6.15 3.65 -27.00
C ALA A 251 -4.93 4.10 -27.83
N GLU A 252 -4.89 5.36 -28.27
CA GLU A 252 -3.80 5.90 -29.10
C GLU A 252 -2.68 6.52 -28.25
N LEU A 253 -2.91 6.75 -26.95
CA LEU A 253 -1.91 7.27 -26.04
C LEU A 253 -0.80 6.24 -25.80
N VAL A 254 0.45 6.65 -25.95
CA VAL A 254 1.61 5.83 -25.61
C VAL A 254 1.98 6.12 -24.16
N LEU A 255 1.92 5.10 -23.31
CA LEU A 255 2.18 5.20 -21.88
C LEU A 255 3.66 4.96 -21.58
N ASN A 256 4.16 5.58 -20.52
CA ASN A 256 5.42 5.18 -19.92
C ASN A 256 5.31 3.71 -19.45
N GLU A 257 6.40 2.96 -19.58
CA GLU A 257 6.47 1.54 -19.19
C GLU A 257 6.12 1.34 -17.71
N PHE A 258 6.56 2.24 -16.83
CA PHE A 258 6.33 2.13 -15.40
C PHE A 258 5.21 3.05 -14.92
N ALA A 259 4.34 2.50 -14.07
CA ALA A 259 3.35 3.28 -13.35
C ALA A 259 4.03 4.22 -12.34
N VAL A 260 3.53 5.45 -12.20
CA VAL A 260 3.95 6.35 -11.11
C VAL A 260 3.26 6.02 -9.80
N LEU A 261 2.09 5.37 -9.86
CA LEU A 261 1.36 4.83 -8.73
C LEU A 261 0.72 3.51 -9.17
N SER A 262 0.92 2.45 -8.38
CA SER A 262 0.31 1.13 -8.56
C SER A 262 -0.61 0.80 -7.38
N LEU A 263 -1.26 -0.37 -7.39
CA LEU A 263 -2.19 -0.76 -6.33
C LEU A 263 -1.52 -0.85 -4.95
N MET A 264 -0.27 -1.34 -4.86
CA MET A 264 0.44 -1.42 -3.58
C MET A 264 0.84 -0.05 -3.04
N GLY A 265 0.94 0.97 -3.91
CA GLY A 265 1.12 2.36 -3.48
C GLY A 265 -0.16 3.04 -2.98
N VAL A 266 -1.31 2.36 -3.06
CA VAL A 266 -2.60 2.84 -2.58
C VAL A 266 -2.92 2.17 -1.25
N ASP A 267 -3.13 2.96 -0.21
CA ASP A 267 -3.62 2.51 1.09
C ASP A 267 -5.15 2.42 1.14
N SER A 268 -5.83 3.41 0.55
CA SER A 268 -7.29 3.49 0.54
C SER A 268 -7.82 4.33 -0.62
N TYR A 269 -9.10 4.14 -0.94
CA TYR A 269 -9.86 4.92 -1.91
C TYR A 269 -11.19 5.35 -1.28
N ASP A 270 -11.29 6.62 -0.88
CA ASP A 270 -12.54 7.22 -0.41
C ASP A 270 -13.42 7.56 -1.61
N GLU A 271 -14.44 6.74 -1.85
CA GLU A 271 -15.34 6.90 -2.98
C GLU A 271 -16.18 8.17 -2.88
N ALA A 272 -16.64 8.54 -1.68
CA ALA A 272 -17.50 9.70 -1.52
C ALA A 272 -16.75 11.01 -1.82
N ASN A 273 -15.50 11.09 -1.37
CA ASN A 273 -14.67 12.29 -1.49
C ASN A 273 -13.68 12.24 -2.65
N GLN A 274 -13.53 11.09 -3.31
CA GLN A 274 -12.60 10.86 -4.42
C GLN A 274 -11.15 11.15 -4.01
N ILE A 275 -10.76 10.60 -2.85
CA ILE A 275 -9.43 10.75 -2.27
C ILE A 275 -8.74 9.39 -2.26
N VAL A 276 -7.54 9.35 -2.83
CA VAL A 276 -6.65 8.20 -2.71
C VAL A 276 -5.76 8.41 -1.49
N GLY A 277 -5.83 7.51 -0.51
CA GLY A 277 -4.80 7.38 0.52
C GLY A 277 -3.58 6.70 -0.07
N LEU A 278 -2.43 7.35 0.02
CA LEU A 278 -1.15 6.82 -0.43
C LEU A 278 -0.52 6.00 0.68
N ASP A 279 0.04 4.87 0.29
CA ASP A 279 0.79 4.03 1.21
C ASP A 279 2.07 4.74 1.68
N GLY A 280 2.28 4.74 3.00
CA GLY A 280 3.39 5.43 3.65
C GLY A 280 4.77 4.83 3.35
N TRP A 281 4.83 3.58 2.87
CA TRP A 281 6.09 2.90 2.52
C TRP A 281 6.54 3.20 1.09
N SER A 282 5.63 3.63 0.21
CA SER A 282 5.90 3.87 -1.21
C SER A 282 6.66 5.18 -1.53
N GLY A 283 7.05 5.93 -0.50
CA GLY A 283 7.71 7.23 -0.64
C GLY A 283 6.82 8.32 -1.24
N SER A 284 7.38 9.53 -1.40
CA SER A 284 6.60 10.67 -1.90
C SER A 284 6.26 10.51 -3.39
N LEU A 285 4.98 10.31 -3.72
CA LEU A 285 4.49 10.31 -5.10
C LEU A 285 4.89 11.58 -5.87
N ALA A 286 4.89 12.74 -5.21
CA ALA A 286 5.26 14.01 -5.83
C ALA A 286 6.71 14.02 -6.35
N SER A 287 7.62 13.26 -5.73
CA SER A 287 9.01 13.15 -6.18
C SER A 287 9.18 12.33 -7.48
N ARG A 288 8.21 11.45 -7.79
CA ARG A 288 8.20 10.61 -8.99
C ARG A 288 7.58 11.30 -10.20
N ILE A 289 6.91 12.43 -9.98
CA ILE A 289 6.18 13.16 -11.03
C ILE A 289 6.99 14.41 -11.41
N PRO A 290 7.42 14.54 -12.69
CA PRO A 290 8.07 15.76 -13.14
C PRO A 290 7.17 16.98 -12.92
N ALA A 291 7.76 18.10 -12.52
CA ALA A 291 7.05 19.34 -12.25
C ALA A 291 6.07 19.69 -13.40
N PRO A 292 4.75 19.80 -13.13
CA PRO A 292 3.78 20.03 -14.18
C PRO A 292 3.85 21.47 -14.67
N GLY A 293 3.71 21.65 -16.00
CA GLY A 293 3.54 22.97 -16.60
C GLY A 293 2.12 23.51 -16.39
N VAL A 294 1.84 24.69 -16.96
CA VAL A 294 0.52 25.35 -16.88
C VAL A 294 -0.62 24.43 -17.36
N PHE A 295 -0.37 23.68 -18.44
CA PHE A 295 -1.35 22.76 -19.04
C PHE A 295 -1.33 21.35 -18.44
N GLY A 296 -0.69 21.20 -17.28
CA GLY A 296 -0.61 19.94 -16.56
C GLY A 296 0.25 18.88 -17.25
N ARG A 297 0.61 17.87 -16.46
CA ARG A 297 1.27 16.64 -16.92
C ARG A 297 0.20 15.55 -17.10
N PRO A 298 -0.02 15.03 -18.32
CA PRO A 298 -1.05 14.03 -18.54
C PRO A 298 -0.71 12.70 -17.88
N PHE A 299 -1.72 12.02 -17.38
CA PHE A 299 -1.64 10.64 -16.94
C PHE A 299 -2.85 9.84 -17.43
N VAL A 300 -2.73 8.53 -17.51
CA VAL A 300 -3.84 7.61 -17.77
C VAL A 300 -4.01 6.69 -16.57
N LEU A 301 -5.23 6.58 -16.06
CA LEU A 301 -5.59 5.62 -15.03
C LEU A 301 -6.02 4.31 -15.68
N LEU A 302 -5.47 3.20 -15.20
CA LEU A 302 -5.81 1.85 -15.62
C LEU A 302 -6.45 1.10 -14.45
N ALA A 303 -7.45 0.27 -14.77
CA ALA A 303 -7.98 -0.75 -13.86
C ALA A 303 -8.08 -2.08 -14.60
N ASP A 304 -7.50 -3.14 -14.05
CA ASP A 304 -7.33 -4.46 -14.67
C ASP A 304 -6.77 -4.38 -16.10
N GLY A 305 -5.71 -3.59 -16.27
CA GLY A 305 -5.06 -3.34 -17.56
C GLY A 305 -5.89 -2.54 -18.57
N GLN A 306 -7.11 -2.10 -18.21
CA GLN A 306 -7.97 -1.31 -19.08
C GLN A 306 -7.79 0.19 -18.81
N ARG A 307 -7.55 0.97 -19.87
CA ARG A 307 -7.49 2.43 -19.78
C ARG A 307 -8.89 2.99 -19.45
N ILE A 308 -9.00 3.66 -18.32
CA ILE A 308 -10.27 4.19 -17.81
C ILE A 308 -10.46 5.64 -18.23
N TYR A 309 -9.51 6.51 -17.88
CA TYR A 309 -9.57 7.92 -18.25
C TYR A 309 -8.19 8.58 -18.34
N LEU A 310 -8.14 9.67 -19.10
CA LEU A 310 -7.04 10.64 -19.11
C LEU A 310 -7.27 11.63 -17.97
N GLY A 311 -6.25 11.88 -17.16
CA GLY A 311 -6.22 12.92 -16.15
C GLY A 311 -4.98 13.82 -16.28
N ALA A 312 -4.85 14.78 -15.37
CA ALA A 312 -3.71 15.69 -15.34
C ALA A 312 -3.17 15.87 -13.91
N PHE A 313 -1.86 15.80 -13.74
CA PHE A 313 -1.19 16.38 -12.58
C PHE A 313 -0.98 17.88 -12.81
N MET A 314 -1.34 18.70 -11.83
CA MET A 314 -1.29 20.16 -11.90
C MET A 314 -0.79 20.76 -10.59
N THR A 315 -0.54 22.07 -10.58
CA THR A 315 -0.41 22.87 -9.35
C THR A 315 -1.69 23.70 -9.15
N ALA A 316 -2.05 24.01 -7.91
CA ALA A 316 -3.21 24.86 -7.61
C ALA A 316 -3.03 26.30 -8.15
N SER A 317 -1.79 26.70 -8.44
CA SER A 317 -1.46 27.98 -9.08
C SER A 317 -1.70 28.02 -10.59
N SER A 318 -2.10 26.90 -11.22
CA SER A 318 -2.42 26.91 -12.65
C SER A 318 -3.68 27.73 -12.95
N SER A 319 -3.61 28.54 -14.02
CA SER A 319 -4.75 29.30 -14.54
C SER A 319 -5.60 28.50 -15.53
N TRP A 320 -5.19 27.28 -15.88
CA TRP A 320 -5.91 26.43 -16.82
C TRP A 320 -6.98 25.60 -16.11
N ALA A 321 -8.21 25.67 -16.61
CA ALA A 321 -9.32 24.84 -16.16
C ALA A 321 -9.33 23.55 -16.98
N ALA A 322 -8.75 22.47 -16.45
CA ALA A 322 -8.70 21.20 -17.14
C ALA A 322 -10.10 20.63 -17.42
N SER A 323 -10.25 20.02 -18.59
CA SER A 323 -11.45 19.29 -19.04
C SER A 323 -11.45 17.82 -18.57
N VAL A 324 -10.42 17.43 -17.82
CA VAL A 324 -10.15 16.07 -17.33
C VAL A 324 -10.01 16.06 -15.80
N PRO A 325 -10.18 14.89 -15.14
CA PRO A 325 -9.87 14.75 -13.72
C PRO A 325 -8.44 15.23 -13.42
N THR A 326 -8.28 15.94 -12.31
CA THR A 326 -7.03 16.62 -11.97
C THR A 326 -6.54 16.23 -10.58
N ILE A 327 -5.25 15.97 -10.45
CA ILE A 327 -4.58 15.81 -9.16
C ILE A 327 -3.66 17.02 -8.97
N PHE A 328 -3.90 17.81 -7.92
CA PHE A 328 -3.06 18.94 -7.57
C PHE A 328 -1.92 18.44 -6.67
N LEU A 329 -0.68 18.50 -7.16
CA LEU A 329 0.48 17.96 -6.42
C LEU A 329 0.72 18.69 -5.09
N ASP A 330 0.42 19.99 -5.05
CA ASP A 330 0.48 20.84 -3.86
C ASP A 330 -0.70 20.65 -2.89
N ALA A 331 -1.73 19.89 -3.30
CA ALA A 331 -2.82 19.46 -2.43
C ALA A 331 -2.60 18.05 -1.85
N ILE A 332 -1.50 17.36 -2.21
CA ILE A 332 -1.12 16.09 -1.59
C ILE A 332 -0.50 16.41 -0.23
N VAL A 333 -1.26 16.14 0.83
CA VAL A 333 -0.88 16.43 2.21
C VAL A 333 -1.19 15.20 3.06
N ASP A 334 -0.27 14.81 3.93
CA ASP A 334 -0.41 13.67 4.85
C ASP A 334 -0.82 12.37 4.13
N GLY A 335 -0.20 12.10 2.97
CA GLY A 335 -0.49 10.93 2.15
C GLY A 335 -1.87 10.93 1.48
N ARG A 336 -2.66 11.99 1.60
CA ARG A 336 -3.97 12.09 0.94
C ARG A 336 -3.82 12.76 -0.41
N MET A 337 -4.29 12.10 -1.47
CA MET A 337 -4.26 12.59 -2.84
C MET A 337 -5.69 12.79 -3.36
N PRO A 338 -6.24 14.01 -3.27
CA PRO A 338 -7.55 14.32 -3.84
C PRO A 338 -7.48 14.28 -5.37
N ILE A 339 -8.42 13.55 -5.99
CA ILE A 339 -8.66 13.63 -7.42
C ILE A 339 -9.84 14.57 -7.60
N VAL A 340 -9.65 15.70 -8.29
CA VAL A 340 -10.68 16.71 -8.56
C VAL A 340 -11.40 16.38 -9.86
N ALA A 341 -12.73 16.55 -9.88
CA ALA A 341 -13.56 16.29 -11.05
C ALA A 341 -13.17 17.16 -12.25
N ALA A 342 -13.42 16.65 -13.46
CA ALA A 342 -13.43 17.48 -14.66
C ALA A 342 -14.51 18.57 -14.57
N ARG A 343 -14.23 19.77 -15.10
CA ARG A 343 -15.15 20.92 -15.02
C ARG A 343 -16.38 20.86 -15.93
N VAL A 344 -16.51 19.85 -16.81
CA VAL A 344 -17.47 19.88 -17.93
C VAL A 344 -18.35 18.62 -17.92
N GLY A 345 -19.66 18.82 -18.16
CA GLY A 345 -20.80 17.91 -17.93
C GLY A 345 -20.86 16.56 -18.67
N ALA A 346 -19.73 15.89 -18.86
CA ALA A 346 -19.70 14.44 -19.07
C ALA A 346 -19.94 13.70 -17.75
N ALA A 347 -20.28 12.40 -17.85
CA ALA A 347 -20.24 11.53 -16.68
C ALA A 347 -18.83 11.52 -16.09
N ASP A 348 -18.76 11.62 -14.77
CA ASP A 348 -17.49 11.70 -14.07
C ASP A 348 -16.78 10.34 -14.10
N PRO A 349 -15.65 10.21 -14.81
CA PRO A 349 -15.02 8.92 -15.04
C PRO A 349 -14.38 8.33 -13.77
N ARG A 350 -14.28 9.11 -12.68
CA ARG A 350 -13.79 8.62 -11.38
C ARG A 350 -14.79 7.68 -10.69
N PHE A 351 -16.04 7.64 -11.16
CA PHE A 351 -17.06 6.68 -10.74
C PHE A 351 -17.19 5.49 -11.71
N ASP A 352 -16.16 5.21 -12.52
CA ASP A 352 -16.15 4.00 -13.34
C ASP A 352 -16.13 2.76 -12.44
N VAL A 353 -17.12 1.88 -12.64
CA VAL A 353 -17.33 0.67 -11.82
C VAL A 353 -16.12 -0.26 -11.77
N ARG A 354 -15.23 -0.21 -12.77
CA ARG A 354 -14.01 -1.02 -12.81
C ARG A 354 -12.99 -0.55 -11.77
N ILE A 355 -12.87 0.76 -11.54
CA ILE A 355 -12.01 1.30 -10.47
C ILE A 355 -12.50 0.79 -9.13
N HIS A 356 -13.81 0.90 -8.89
CA HIS A 356 -14.41 0.51 -7.60
C HIS A 356 -14.34 -0.99 -7.37
N ALA A 357 -14.52 -1.81 -8.42
CA ALA A 357 -14.36 -3.25 -8.33
C ALA A 357 -12.93 -3.63 -7.89
N VAL A 358 -11.89 -3.08 -8.53
CA VAL A 358 -10.50 -3.34 -8.13
C VAL A 358 -10.25 -2.89 -6.69
N MET A 359 -10.68 -1.69 -6.31
CA MET A 359 -10.49 -1.19 -4.95
C MET A 359 -11.24 -2.00 -3.91
N ALA A 360 -12.46 -2.46 -4.20
CA ALA A 360 -13.25 -3.28 -3.29
C ALA A 360 -12.63 -4.67 -3.11
N GLU A 361 -12.27 -5.33 -4.22
CA GLU A 361 -11.64 -6.66 -4.21
C GLU A 361 -10.27 -6.64 -3.52
N ALA A 362 -9.51 -5.55 -3.69
CA ALA A 362 -8.21 -5.37 -3.05
C ALA A 362 -8.29 -4.96 -1.56
N GLY A 363 -9.50 -4.68 -1.04
CA GLY A 363 -9.69 -4.23 0.34
C GLY A 363 -9.25 -2.79 0.56
N LYS A 364 -9.29 -1.95 -0.48
CA LYS A 364 -8.87 -0.54 -0.47
C LYS A 364 -10.04 0.43 -0.49
N LEU A 365 -11.25 -0.01 -0.81
CA LEU A 365 -12.41 0.87 -0.95
C LEU A 365 -12.98 1.29 0.40
N VAL A 366 -13.13 2.60 0.61
CA VAL A 366 -13.78 3.21 1.77
C VAL A 366 -15.19 3.65 1.37
N VAL A 367 -16.20 3.02 1.98
CA VAL A 367 -17.63 3.33 1.80
C VAL A 367 -18.22 3.68 3.16
N TRP A 368 -18.83 4.87 3.26
CA TRP A 368 -19.35 5.46 4.49
C TRP A 368 -20.85 5.25 4.70
#